data_AF-A0A2M9BK25-F1
#
_entry.id   AF-A0A2M9BK25-F1
#
_cell.length_a   1.000
_cell.length_b   1.000
_cell.length_c   1.000
_cell.angle_alpha   90.00
_cell.angle_beta   90.00
_cell.angle_gamma   90.00
#
_symmetry.space_group_name_H-M   'P 1'
#
loop_
_entity.id
_entity.type
_entity.pdbx_description
1 polymer ?
#
loop_
_entity_poly.entity_id
_entity_poly.type
_entity_poly.pdbx_seq_one_letter_code
_entity_poly.pdbx_strand_id
1 'polypeptide(L)'
;MSITTSSPRPRTEPAEAPATSPAPSAPEQTARAARRRDPWLDEARYLVMLLVVTGHALSFLLDASGARGAYTWIYAFHMPVFVLISGYVSRSWAGSPRQVRTLVTGLLIPYVALNVGLDAFRSWLDGDPFAPNLLDPAWTTWFLIALALWRLSTPLWSTLRAPLAVALAVSVVAGLWQVDDVVAVHRVLGLLPFYVAGLCLRPEHLELLRHTAVRVAGAVVLVASLGWVMVGNDAWTMSWLYWRDAYADAPLEAGPMGGVLTRSGLLVLGFLLSAAVLAVTPRRSGRRSEWGTRTMNAYVLHGFVLLALDAAGVFDLAAASGALAVPVVLVGSALLGTALMSAPIDRLVGPVISPRLPWLFREDERREEDRRGAGSRTGDAPSTGGGYVDVASARRRIEERDVVAAARLGEGRRHLW
;
A
#
# COMPACT_ATOMS: atom_id res chain seq x y z
N MET A 1 15.22 45.77 75.84
CA MET A 1 13.95 46.39 75.38
C MET A 1 14.34 47.58 74.50
N SER A 2 14.33 47.41 73.18
CA SER A 2 13.29 47.94 72.26
C SER A 2 13.47 49.47 72.09
N ILE A 3 13.60 50.10 70.91
CA ILE A 3 13.02 49.92 69.57
C ILE A 3 13.94 50.70 68.59
N THR A 4 14.25 50.15 67.42
CA THR A 4 14.59 50.98 66.24
C THR A 4 14.09 50.34 64.94
N THR A 5 13.30 51.10 64.22
CA THR A 5 12.67 50.83 62.92
C THR A 5 13.71 50.82 61.79
N SER A 6 13.62 49.86 60.86
CA SER A 6 14.38 49.84 59.61
C SER A 6 13.47 49.37 58.46
N SER A 7 13.47 50.16 57.38
CA SER A 7 12.68 50.03 56.16
C SER A 7 13.17 48.89 55.25
N PRO A 8 12.31 48.17 54.50
CA PRO A 8 12.76 47.11 53.62
C PRO A 8 13.26 47.66 52.26
N ARG A 9 14.44 47.17 51.83
CA ARG A 9 15.00 47.36 50.47
C ARG A 9 14.13 46.66 49.41
N PRO A 10 14.04 47.19 48.18
CA PRO A 10 13.39 46.49 47.07
C PRO A 10 14.22 45.28 46.63
N ARG A 11 13.57 44.13 46.43
CA ARG A 11 14.18 42.95 45.81
C ARG A 11 14.32 43.17 44.31
N THR A 12 15.53 43.00 43.80
CA THR A 12 15.83 42.81 42.39
C THR A 12 15.28 41.46 41.92
N GLU A 13 14.29 41.46 41.02
CA GLU A 13 13.91 40.27 40.25
C GLU A 13 14.95 40.02 39.14
N PRO A 14 15.43 38.78 38.93
CA PRO A 14 16.24 38.44 37.77
C PRO A 14 15.37 38.41 36.50
N ALA A 15 15.84 39.09 35.46
CA ALA A 15 15.24 39.14 34.14
C ALA A 15 15.00 37.74 33.53
N GLU A 16 13.77 37.51 33.07
CA GLU A 16 13.32 36.32 32.36
C GLU A 16 13.93 36.29 30.94
N ALA A 17 14.78 35.29 30.68
CA ALA A 17 15.36 35.06 29.36
C ALA A 17 14.31 34.44 28.42
N PRO A 18 14.24 34.84 27.13
CA PRO A 18 13.24 34.36 26.19
C PRO A 18 13.45 32.87 25.89
N ALA A 19 12.43 32.06 26.15
CA ALA A 19 12.42 30.62 25.89
C ALA A 19 12.49 30.32 24.38
N THR A 20 13.68 30.00 23.88
CA THR A 20 13.85 29.27 22.62
C THR A 20 13.33 27.85 22.82
N SER A 21 12.20 27.50 22.20
CA SER A 21 11.73 26.11 22.20
C SER A 21 12.78 25.20 21.55
N PRO A 22 13.31 24.18 22.24
CA PRO A 22 14.28 23.28 21.65
C PRO A 22 13.62 22.41 20.57
N ALA A 23 14.35 22.17 19.48
CA ALA A 23 13.93 21.23 18.46
C ALA A 23 13.65 19.84 19.09
N PRO A 24 12.60 19.13 18.66
CA PRO A 24 12.19 17.88 19.29
C PRO A 24 13.31 16.84 19.20
N SER A 25 13.59 16.24 20.34
CA SER A 25 14.67 15.27 20.52
C SER A 25 14.43 14.00 19.68
N ALA A 26 15.49 13.26 19.32
CA ALA A 26 15.38 12.01 18.56
C ALA A 26 14.39 10.97 19.14
N PRO A 27 14.22 10.84 20.49
CA PRO A 27 13.17 10.02 21.09
C PRO A 27 11.76 10.49 20.75
N GLU A 28 11.50 11.80 20.72
CA GLU A 28 10.19 12.35 20.38
C GLU A 28 9.86 12.21 18.90
N GLN A 29 10.85 12.32 18.00
CA GLN A 29 10.64 12.05 16.58
C GLN A 29 10.34 10.57 16.32
N THR A 30 11.02 9.67 17.04
CA THR A 30 10.76 8.23 16.99
C THR A 30 9.39 7.89 17.58
N ALA A 31 9.00 8.54 18.68
CA ALA A 31 7.67 8.42 19.29
C ALA A 31 6.55 9.00 18.40
N ARG A 32 6.82 10.07 17.64
CA ARG A 32 5.87 10.68 16.69
C ARG A 32 5.72 9.84 15.42
N ALA A 33 6.79 9.17 14.98
CA ALA A 33 6.75 8.17 13.92
C ALA A 33 5.98 6.90 14.36
N ALA A 34 6.15 6.47 15.62
CA ALA A 34 5.37 5.38 16.22
C ALA A 34 3.88 5.75 16.40
N ARG A 35 3.56 7.01 16.76
CA ARG A 35 2.17 7.51 16.87
C ARG A 35 1.38 7.56 15.55
N ARG A 36 2.01 7.31 14.39
CA ARG A 36 1.35 7.29 13.06
C ARG A 36 1.11 5.89 12.50
N ARG A 37 1.61 4.84 13.14
CA ARG A 37 1.59 3.47 12.62
C ARG A 37 0.50 2.65 13.29
N ASP A 38 -0.34 1.98 12.50
CA ASP A 38 -1.45 1.15 13.00
C ASP A 38 -1.00 -0.33 13.07
N PRO A 39 -0.77 -0.90 14.27
CA PRO A 39 -0.32 -2.29 14.43
C PRO A 39 -1.29 -3.32 13.84
N TRP A 40 -2.59 -3.01 13.79
CA TRP A 40 -3.58 -3.90 13.17
C TRP A 40 -3.38 -4.01 11.66
N LEU A 41 -2.99 -2.90 11.02
CA LEU A 41 -2.73 -2.90 9.59
C LEU A 41 -1.47 -3.70 9.25
N ASP A 42 -0.44 -3.61 10.09
CA ASP A 42 0.76 -4.43 9.95
C ASP A 42 0.42 -5.92 10.17
N GLU A 43 -0.41 -6.26 11.15
CA GLU A 43 -0.92 -7.63 11.34
C GLU A 43 -1.70 -8.14 10.12
N ALA A 44 -2.60 -7.32 9.57
CA ALA A 44 -3.37 -7.68 8.38
C ALA A 44 -2.45 -7.96 7.20
N ARG A 45 -1.45 -7.10 6.95
CA ARG A 45 -0.45 -7.33 5.89
C ARG A 45 0.36 -8.59 6.13
N TYR A 46 0.74 -8.89 7.38
CA TYR A 46 1.43 -10.13 7.72
C TYR A 46 0.59 -11.35 7.32
N LEU A 47 -0.66 -11.44 7.78
CA LEU A 47 -1.54 -12.56 7.48
C LEU A 47 -1.78 -12.72 5.99
N VAL A 48 -2.04 -11.61 5.29
CA VAL A 48 -2.27 -11.63 3.84
C VAL A 48 -1.02 -12.04 3.08
N MET A 49 0.17 -11.63 3.51
CA MET A 49 1.42 -12.07 2.91
C MET A 49 1.67 -13.57 3.14
N LEU A 50 1.28 -14.13 4.30
CA LEU A 50 1.31 -15.58 4.49
C LEU A 50 0.38 -16.28 3.49
N LEU A 51 -0.84 -15.76 3.27
CA LEU A 51 -1.76 -16.31 2.29
C LEU A 51 -1.18 -16.28 0.86
N VAL A 52 -0.45 -15.22 0.49
CA VAL A 52 0.25 -15.13 -0.81
C VAL A 52 1.30 -16.25 -0.93
N VAL A 53 2.19 -16.38 0.06
CA VAL A 53 3.26 -17.41 0.04
C VAL A 53 2.65 -18.81 0.03
N THR A 54 1.63 -19.06 0.84
CA THR A 54 0.93 -20.35 0.89
C THR A 54 0.18 -20.64 -0.40
N GLY A 55 -0.50 -19.66 -0.99
CA GLY A 55 -1.17 -19.80 -2.27
C GLY A 55 -0.21 -20.17 -3.40
N HIS A 56 0.97 -19.55 -3.45
CA HIS A 56 2.01 -19.92 -4.43
C HIS A 56 2.69 -21.25 -4.11
N ALA A 57 2.81 -21.65 -2.84
CA ALA A 57 3.31 -22.99 -2.53
C ALA A 57 2.32 -24.08 -2.96
N LEU A 58 1.02 -23.85 -2.78
CA LEU A 58 -0.03 -24.79 -3.19
C LEU A 58 -0.17 -24.94 -4.71
N SER A 59 0.30 -23.97 -5.53
CA SER A 59 0.25 -24.14 -6.99
C SER A 59 1.12 -25.28 -7.50
N PHE A 60 2.15 -25.67 -6.74
CA PHE A 60 3.00 -26.83 -7.06
C PHE A 60 2.37 -28.17 -6.64
N LEU A 61 1.20 -28.15 -5.99
CA LEU A 61 0.54 -29.35 -5.43
C LEU A 61 -0.91 -29.51 -5.91
N LEU A 62 -1.33 -28.88 -7.00
CA LEU A 62 -2.76 -28.84 -7.38
C LEU A 62 -3.39 -30.21 -7.65
N ASP A 63 -2.59 -31.24 -7.92
CA ASP A 63 -3.05 -32.62 -8.13
C ASP A 63 -3.20 -33.42 -6.82
N ALA A 64 -2.65 -32.93 -5.71
CA ALA A 64 -2.83 -33.55 -4.41
C ALA A 64 -4.26 -33.35 -3.88
N SER A 65 -4.79 -34.37 -3.20
CA SER A 65 -6.14 -34.35 -2.65
C SER A 65 -6.35 -33.13 -1.73
N GLY A 66 -7.36 -32.32 -2.02
CA GLY A 66 -7.72 -31.13 -1.23
C GLY A 66 -6.86 -29.89 -1.49
N ALA A 67 -5.73 -30.00 -2.20
CA ALA A 67 -4.85 -28.85 -2.48
C ALA A 67 -5.56 -27.84 -3.37
N ARG A 68 -6.25 -28.34 -4.39
CA ARG A 68 -7.09 -27.57 -5.31
C ARG A 68 -8.16 -26.74 -4.59
N GLY A 69 -8.83 -27.33 -3.60
CA GLY A 69 -9.83 -26.63 -2.78
C GLY A 69 -9.20 -25.55 -1.89
N ALA A 70 -8.12 -25.87 -1.18
CA ALA A 70 -7.39 -24.90 -0.36
C ALA A 70 -6.84 -23.73 -1.20
N TYR A 71 -6.29 -24.03 -2.37
CA TYR A 71 -5.80 -23.05 -3.35
C TYR A 71 -6.94 -22.12 -3.80
N THR A 72 -8.07 -22.68 -4.25
CA THR A 72 -9.25 -21.93 -4.67
C THR A 72 -9.76 -21.02 -3.56
N TRP A 73 -9.84 -21.53 -2.33
CA TRP A 73 -10.31 -20.77 -1.19
C TRP A 73 -9.40 -19.55 -0.93
N ILE A 74 -8.07 -19.74 -0.90
CA ILE A 74 -7.11 -18.64 -0.76
C ILE A 74 -7.23 -17.66 -1.93
N TYR A 75 -7.30 -18.16 -3.17
CA TYR A 75 -7.39 -17.36 -4.39
C TYR A 75 -8.65 -16.50 -4.49
N ALA A 76 -9.73 -16.90 -3.83
CA ALA A 76 -10.97 -16.14 -3.79
C ALA A 76 -10.85 -14.76 -3.10
N PHE A 77 -9.86 -14.57 -2.21
CA PHE A 77 -9.80 -13.33 -1.41
C PHE A 77 -8.42 -12.77 -1.09
N HIS A 78 -7.32 -13.53 -1.20
CA HIS A 78 -6.00 -13.02 -0.81
C HIS A 78 -5.57 -11.78 -1.62
N MET A 79 -5.77 -11.76 -2.95
CA MET A 79 -5.50 -10.57 -3.76
C MET A 79 -6.52 -9.45 -3.49
N PRO A 80 -7.85 -9.68 -3.50
CA PRO A 80 -8.83 -8.67 -3.10
C PRO A 80 -8.49 -7.94 -1.79
N VAL A 81 -8.16 -8.68 -0.73
CA VAL A 81 -7.84 -8.08 0.57
C VAL A 81 -6.52 -7.32 0.53
N PHE A 82 -5.50 -7.84 -0.18
CA PHE A 82 -4.21 -7.16 -0.33
C PHE A 82 -4.33 -5.83 -1.11
N VAL A 83 -5.12 -5.85 -2.18
CA VAL A 83 -5.43 -4.67 -3.00
C VAL A 83 -6.21 -3.64 -2.18
N LEU A 84 -7.20 -4.07 -1.40
CA LEU A 84 -7.99 -3.20 -0.53
C LEU A 84 -7.14 -2.53 0.55
N ILE A 85 -6.25 -3.28 1.21
CA ILE A 85 -5.27 -2.73 2.17
C ILE A 85 -4.36 -1.71 1.47
N SER A 86 -3.90 -2.01 0.26
CA SER A 86 -3.02 -1.13 -0.52
C SER A 86 -3.71 0.18 -0.91
N GLY A 87 -4.99 0.13 -1.25
CA GLY A 87 -5.84 1.30 -1.44
C GLY A 87 -5.94 2.15 -0.17
N TYR A 88 -6.27 1.54 0.96
CA TYR A 88 -6.40 2.24 2.25
C TYR A 88 -5.14 3.02 2.66
N VAL A 89 -3.97 2.48 2.34
CA VAL A 89 -2.66 3.10 2.61
C VAL A 89 -2.32 4.20 1.62
N SER A 90 -2.86 4.13 0.41
CA SER A 90 -2.57 5.08 -0.68
C SER A 90 -3.44 6.33 -0.64
N ARG A 91 -4.39 6.45 0.31
CA ARG A 91 -5.33 7.59 0.44
C ARG A 91 -4.69 8.99 0.49
N SER A 92 -3.44 9.09 0.95
CA SER A 92 -2.71 10.36 1.02
C SER A 92 -1.87 10.65 -0.23
N TRP A 93 -1.98 9.84 -1.28
CA TRP A 93 -1.25 10.02 -2.52
C TRP A 93 -1.82 11.19 -3.33
N ALA A 94 -0.98 12.20 -3.57
CA ALA A 94 -1.32 13.41 -4.30
C ALA A 94 -0.40 13.65 -5.51
N GLY A 95 0.47 12.69 -5.84
CA GLY A 95 1.42 12.83 -6.96
C GLY A 95 2.56 13.82 -6.73
N SER A 96 2.86 14.20 -5.49
CA SER A 96 4.00 15.09 -5.20
C SER A 96 5.34 14.49 -5.68
N PRO A 97 6.37 15.29 -6.02
CA PRO A 97 7.67 14.78 -6.48
C PRO A 97 8.28 13.72 -5.54
N ARG A 98 8.18 13.94 -4.23
CA ARG A 98 8.61 12.99 -3.20
C ARG A 98 7.85 11.66 -3.28
N GLN A 99 6.54 11.72 -3.49
CA GLN A 99 5.70 10.55 -3.65
C GLN A 99 6.11 9.79 -4.91
N VAL A 100 6.19 10.45 -6.06
CA VAL A 100 6.62 9.86 -7.33
C VAL A 100 7.98 9.18 -7.19
N ARG A 101 8.96 9.85 -6.58
CA ARG A 101 10.27 9.25 -6.26
C ARG A 101 10.13 7.96 -5.46
N THR A 102 9.29 7.95 -4.43
CA THR A 102 9.03 6.76 -3.60
C THR A 102 8.38 5.63 -4.38
N LEU A 103 7.48 5.94 -5.32
CA LEU A 103 6.87 4.95 -6.21
C LEU A 103 7.89 4.36 -7.18
N VAL A 104 8.76 5.18 -7.76
CA VAL A 104 9.82 4.70 -8.64
C VAL A 104 10.79 3.79 -7.88
N THR A 105 11.36 4.26 -6.77
CA THR A 105 12.38 3.49 -6.04
C THR A 105 11.81 2.31 -5.25
N GLY A 106 10.55 2.38 -4.84
CA GLY A 106 9.90 1.37 -3.98
C GLY A 106 8.97 0.41 -4.71
N LEU A 107 8.60 0.66 -5.97
CA LEU A 107 7.74 -0.23 -6.77
C LEU A 107 8.32 -0.51 -8.16
N LEU A 108 8.60 0.51 -8.98
CA LEU A 108 8.99 0.30 -10.38
C LEU A 108 10.40 -0.31 -10.52
N ILE A 109 11.38 0.18 -9.77
CA ILE A 109 12.74 -0.39 -9.79
C ILE A 109 12.72 -1.82 -9.24
N PRO A 110 12.10 -2.11 -8.07
CA PRO A 110 11.90 -3.48 -7.60
C PRO A 110 11.17 -4.36 -8.62
N TYR A 111 10.17 -3.83 -9.33
CA TYR A 111 9.45 -4.58 -10.38
C TYR A 111 10.40 -5.04 -11.48
N VAL A 112 11.16 -4.12 -12.09
CA VAL A 112 12.09 -4.46 -13.16
C VAL A 112 13.14 -5.46 -12.67
N ALA A 113 13.75 -5.20 -11.51
CA ALA A 113 14.78 -6.08 -10.94
C ALA A 113 14.24 -7.48 -10.64
N LEU A 114 13.05 -7.57 -10.03
CA LEU A 114 12.42 -8.85 -9.71
C LEU A 114 11.99 -9.61 -10.96
N ASN A 115 11.41 -8.94 -11.95
CA ASN A 115 10.94 -9.60 -13.15
C ASN A 115 12.10 -10.21 -13.93
N VAL A 116 13.12 -9.39 -14.22
CA VAL A 116 14.35 -9.81 -14.90
C VAL A 116 15.05 -10.91 -14.10
N GLY A 117 15.17 -10.74 -12.78
CA GLY A 117 15.82 -11.73 -11.92
C GLY A 117 15.08 -13.07 -11.91
N LEU A 118 13.75 -13.05 -11.86
CA LEU A 118 12.94 -14.26 -11.84
C LEU A 118 12.93 -14.96 -13.19
N ASP A 119 12.87 -14.23 -14.30
CA ASP A 119 12.98 -14.78 -15.65
C ASP A 119 14.37 -15.41 -15.87
N ALA A 120 15.44 -14.75 -15.42
CA ALA A 120 16.80 -15.28 -15.46
C ALA A 120 16.93 -16.54 -14.60
N PHE A 121 16.35 -16.54 -13.40
CA PHE A 121 16.39 -17.69 -12.50
C PHE A 121 15.65 -18.91 -13.07
N ARG A 122 14.47 -18.71 -13.67
CA ARG A 122 13.76 -19.79 -14.38
C ARG A 122 14.54 -20.30 -15.58
N SER A 123 15.00 -19.40 -16.44
CA SER A 123 15.81 -19.77 -17.62
C SER A 123 17.03 -20.61 -17.22
N TRP A 124 17.67 -20.28 -16.09
CA TRP A 124 18.78 -21.05 -15.54
C TRP A 124 18.37 -22.43 -15.01
N LEU A 125 17.22 -22.54 -14.32
CA LEU A 125 16.70 -23.82 -13.83
C LEU A 125 16.26 -24.75 -14.96
N ASP A 126 15.58 -24.20 -15.96
CA ASP A 126 14.96 -24.95 -17.06
C ASP A 126 15.97 -25.24 -18.21
N GLY A 127 17.10 -24.54 -18.23
CA GLY A 127 18.10 -24.63 -19.30
C GLY A 127 17.71 -23.87 -20.57
N ASP A 128 16.70 -23.01 -20.50
CA ASP A 128 16.16 -22.25 -21.62
C ASP A 128 16.94 -20.95 -21.89
N PRO A 129 16.86 -20.39 -23.12
CA PRO A 129 17.44 -19.09 -23.42
C PRO A 129 16.80 -17.97 -22.58
N PHE A 130 17.65 -17.12 -21.99
CA PHE A 130 17.18 -15.96 -21.24
C PHE A 130 16.56 -14.89 -22.16
N ALA A 131 15.24 -14.71 -22.05
CA ALA A 131 14.46 -13.74 -22.81
C ALA A 131 13.50 -12.96 -21.89
N PRO A 132 13.97 -11.90 -21.19
CA PRO A 132 13.14 -11.18 -20.23
C PRO A 132 12.04 -10.38 -20.94
N ASN A 133 10.82 -10.44 -20.41
CA ASN A 133 9.70 -9.65 -20.91
C ASN A 133 9.13 -8.75 -19.80
N LEU A 134 9.42 -7.45 -19.87
CA LEU A 134 8.92 -6.47 -18.90
C LEU A 134 7.44 -6.11 -19.09
N LEU A 135 6.85 -6.49 -20.23
CA LEU A 135 5.44 -6.24 -20.54
C LEU A 135 4.56 -7.41 -20.13
N ASP A 136 5.12 -8.62 -20.00
CA ASP A 136 4.43 -9.80 -19.47
C ASP A 136 4.98 -10.10 -18.06
N PRO A 137 4.40 -9.48 -17.01
CA PRO A 137 4.93 -9.61 -15.67
C PRO A 137 4.82 -11.06 -15.17
N ALA A 138 5.91 -11.56 -14.60
CA ALA A 138 5.93 -12.85 -13.93
C ALA A 138 4.83 -12.99 -12.84
N TRP A 139 4.43 -14.23 -12.53
CA TRP A 139 3.28 -14.51 -11.65
C TRP A 139 3.36 -13.88 -10.25
N THR A 140 4.55 -13.52 -9.76
CA THR A 140 4.73 -12.81 -8.49
C THR A 140 4.79 -11.29 -8.65
N THR A 141 5.27 -10.76 -9.79
CA THR A 141 5.67 -9.35 -9.97
C THR A 141 4.55 -8.46 -10.50
N TRP A 142 3.51 -9.04 -11.11
CA TRP A 142 2.38 -8.29 -11.68
C TRP A 142 1.76 -7.29 -10.69
N PHE A 143 1.75 -7.63 -9.39
CA PHE A 143 1.15 -6.77 -8.38
C PHE A 143 1.94 -5.48 -8.18
N LEU A 144 3.27 -5.46 -8.35
CA LEU A 144 4.06 -4.21 -8.22
C LEU A 144 3.70 -3.21 -9.31
N ILE A 145 3.65 -3.65 -10.56
CA ILE A 145 3.29 -2.78 -11.68
C ILE A 145 1.82 -2.35 -11.57
N ALA A 146 0.92 -3.27 -11.20
CA ALA A 146 -0.48 -2.95 -10.94
C ALA A 146 -0.63 -1.91 -9.82
N LEU A 147 0.10 -2.07 -8.70
CA LEU A 147 0.07 -1.13 -7.60
C LEU A 147 0.64 0.24 -7.97
N ALA A 148 1.68 0.29 -8.81
CA ALA A 148 2.18 1.54 -9.35
C ALA A 148 1.10 2.27 -10.18
N LEU A 149 0.43 1.55 -11.08
CA LEU A 149 -0.67 2.09 -11.90
C LEU A 149 -1.84 2.58 -11.04
N TRP A 150 -2.29 1.77 -10.08
CA TRP A 150 -3.35 2.16 -9.15
C TRP A 150 -2.97 3.40 -8.33
N ARG A 151 -1.75 3.46 -7.79
CA ARG A 151 -1.28 4.66 -7.06
C ARG A 151 -1.28 5.90 -7.93
N LEU A 152 -0.75 5.81 -9.15
CA LEU A 152 -0.79 6.93 -10.11
C LEU A 152 -2.22 7.37 -10.41
N SER A 153 -3.18 6.44 -10.46
CA SER A 153 -4.60 6.75 -10.68
C SER A 153 -5.31 7.36 -9.46
N THR A 154 -4.73 7.32 -8.25
CA THR A 154 -5.37 7.80 -7.01
C THR A 154 -6.02 9.20 -7.12
N PRO A 155 -5.33 10.23 -7.67
CA PRO A 155 -5.90 11.57 -7.76
C PRO A 155 -7.13 11.64 -8.65
N LEU A 156 -7.30 10.73 -9.62
CA LEU A 156 -8.50 10.66 -10.44
C LEU A 156 -9.71 10.27 -9.57
N TRP A 157 -9.57 9.23 -8.76
CA TRP A 157 -10.66 8.69 -7.95
C TRP A 157 -11.14 9.65 -6.86
N SER A 158 -10.26 10.51 -6.33
CA SER A 158 -10.64 11.51 -5.33
C SER A 158 -11.48 12.67 -5.88
N THR A 159 -11.52 12.86 -7.20
CA THR A 159 -12.34 13.91 -7.86
C THR A 159 -13.76 13.45 -8.19
N LEU A 160 -14.01 12.13 -8.24
CA LEU A 160 -15.30 11.57 -8.60
C LEU A 160 -16.27 11.61 -7.42
N ARG A 161 -17.56 11.81 -7.70
CA ARG A 161 -18.62 11.77 -6.67
C ARG A 161 -18.92 10.35 -6.18
N ALA A 162 -18.83 9.37 -7.07
CA ALA A 162 -19.13 7.97 -6.79
C ALA A 162 -17.99 7.05 -7.30
N PRO A 163 -16.77 7.19 -6.77
CA PRO A 163 -15.59 6.51 -7.32
C PRO A 163 -15.72 4.98 -7.29
N LEU A 164 -16.31 4.42 -6.23
CA LEU A 164 -16.51 2.97 -6.14
C LEU A 164 -17.50 2.45 -7.18
N ALA A 165 -18.59 3.18 -7.46
CA ALA A 165 -19.56 2.78 -8.49
C ALA A 165 -18.92 2.78 -9.89
N VAL A 166 -18.10 3.80 -10.18
CA VAL A 166 -17.34 3.87 -11.44
C VAL A 166 -16.33 2.72 -11.52
N ALA A 167 -15.58 2.44 -10.45
CA ALA A 167 -14.62 1.35 -10.43
C ALA A 167 -15.30 -0.03 -10.63
N LEU A 168 -16.46 -0.26 -10.02
CA LEU A 168 -17.27 -1.46 -10.22
C LEU A 168 -17.70 -1.61 -11.68
N ALA A 169 -18.21 -0.52 -12.29
CA ALA A 169 -18.57 -0.51 -13.71
C ALA A 169 -17.36 -0.84 -14.59
N VAL A 170 -16.20 -0.22 -14.35
CA VAL A 170 -14.97 -0.49 -15.10
C VAL A 170 -14.56 -1.97 -14.98
N SER A 171 -14.57 -2.56 -13.78
CA SER A 171 -14.19 -3.96 -13.57
C SER A 171 -15.08 -4.96 -14.32
N VAL A 172 -16.39 -4.70 -14.33
CA VAL A 172 -17.38 -5.55 -15.00
C VAL A 172 -17.37 -5.37 -16.51
N VAL A 173 -17.16 -4.15 -16.99
CA VAL A 173 -17.14 -3.82 -18.42
C VAL A 173 -15.81 -4.23 -19.06
N ALA A 174 -14.68 -4.11 -18.35
CA ALA A 174 -13.35 -4.41 -18.89
C ALA A 174 -13.22 -5.85 -19.38
N GLY A 175 -13.88 -6.82 -18.75
CA GLY A 175 -13.79 -8.22 -19.16
C GLY A 175 -14.55 -8.56 -20.45
N LEU A 176 -15.31 -7.63 -21.04
CA LEU A 176 -16.04 -7.86 -22.29
C LEU A 176 -15.15 -7.81 -23.53
N TRP A 177 -13.95 -7.23 -23.44
CA TRP A 177 -13.01 -7.15 -24.54
C TRP A 177 -11.67 -7.72 -24.14
N GLN A 178 -11.04 -8.44 -25.07
CA GLN A 178 -9.67 -8.85 -24.88
C GLN A 178 -8.74 -7.66 -25.09
N VAL A 179 -7.84 -7.50 -24.13
CA VAL A 179 -6.67 -6.64 -24.22
C VAL A 179 -5.49 -7.58 -24.03
N ASP A 180 -4.45 -7.45 -24.85
CA ASP A 180 -3.22 -8.21 -24.66
C ASP A 180 -2.74 -8.05 -23.20
N ASP A 181 -2.19 -9.10 -22.57
CA ASP A 181 -1.78 -9.11 -21.14
C ASP A 181 -0.53 -8.25 -20.88
N VAL A 182 -0.42 -7.12 -21.57
CA VAL A 182 0.57 -6.07 -21.35
C VAL A 182 0.30 -5.46 -19.97
N VAL A 183 1.32 -5.49 -19.11
CA VAL A 183 1.34 -4.93 -17.75
C VAL A 183 0.20 -5.41 -16.84
N ALA A 184 -0.29 -6.64 -17.05
CA ALA A 184 -1.38 -7.25 -16.28
C ALA A 184 -2.69 -6.44 -16.28
N VAL A 185 -3.03 -5.81 -17.40
CA VAL A 185 -4.14 -4.85 -17.52
C VAL A 185 -5.49 -5.42 -17.03
N HIS A 186 -5.80 -6.68 -17.36
CA HIS A 186 -7.04 -7.32 -16.91
C HIS A 186 -7.13 -7.41 -15.39
N ARG A 187 -6.00 -7.72 -14.72
CA ARG A 187 -5.93 -7.76 -13.27
C ARG A 187 -6.07 -6.37 -12.67
N VAL A 188 -5.44 -5.37 -13.29
CA VAL A 188 -5.52 -3.96 -12.88
C VAL A 188 -6.96 -3.48 -12.91
N LEU A 189 -7.69 -3.74 -13.99
CA LEU A 189 -9.08 -3.30 -14.14
C LEU A 189 -10.05 -4.16 -13.31
N GLY A 190 -9.84 -5.48 -13.28
CA GLY A 190 -10.67 -6.43 -12.55
C GLY A 190 -10.67 -6.18 -11.04
N LEU A 191 -9.49 -5.92 -10.45
CA LEU A 191 -9.33 -5.71 -9.02
C LEU A 191 -9.43 -4.24 -8.58
N LEU A 192 -9.59 -3.31 -9.54
CA LEU A 192 -9.74 -1.87 -9.29
C LEU A 192 -10.79 -1.52 -8.21
N PRO A 193 -11.98 -2.18 -8.13
CA PRO A 193 -12.97 -1.87 -7.10
C PRO A 193 -12.44 -2.05 -5.68
N PHE A 194 -11.60 -3.06 -5.45
CA PHE A 194 -11.00 -3.29 -4.13
C PHE A 194 -10.05 -2.16 -3.76
N TYR A 195 -9.24 -1.68 -4.71
CA TYR A 195 -8.31 -0.58 -4.49
C TYR A 195 -9.05 0.71 -4.17
N VAL A 196 -10.07 1.03 -4.98
CA VAL A 196 -10.88 2.24 -4.82
C VAL A 196 -11.72 2.18 -3.54
N ALA A 197 -12.28 1.01 -3.20
CA ALA A 197 -12.94 0.82 -1.90
C ALA A 197 -11.97 1.11 -0.74
N GLY A 198 -10.74 0.61 -0.83
CA GLY A 198 -9.66 0.96 0.09
C GLY A 198 -9.44 2.47 0.21
N LEU A 199 -9.42 3.20 -0.91
CA LEU A 199 -9.31 4.67 -0.91
C LEU A 199 -10.47 5.35 -0.17
N CYS A 200 -11.69 4.82 -0.29
CA CYS A 200 -12.89 5.36 0.33
C CYS A 200 -13.06 4.95 1.81
N LEU A 201 -12.33 3.94 2.29
CA LEU A 201 -12.39 3.51 3.68
C LEU A 201 -11.83 4.58 4.62
N ARG A 202 -12.49 4.74 5.76
CA ARG A 202 -12.08 5.63 6.85
C ARG A 202 -11.87 4.79 8.13
N PRO A 203 -11.08 5.28 9.10
CA PRO A 203 -10.84 4.56 10.34
C PRO A 203 -12.13 4.09 11.03
N GLU A 204 -13.19 4.89 10.99
CA GLU A 204 -14.51 4.61 11.58
C GLU A 204 -15.16 3.36 10.96
N HIS A 205 -15.01 3.17 9.64
CA HIS A 205 -15.51 1.96 8.97
C HIS A 205 -14.77 0.70 9.44
N LEU A 206 -13.48 0.83 9.78
CA LEU A 206 -12.68 -0.27 10.31
C LEU A 206 -12.99 -0.57 11.79
N GLU A 207 -13.65 0.36 12.48
CA GLU A 207 -14.14 0.14 13.84
C GLU A 207 -15.32 -0.83 13.87
N LEU A 208 -16.15 -0.87 12.82
CA LEU A 208 -17.22 -1.86 12.69
C LEU A 208 -16.68 -3.29 12.73
N LEU A 209 -15.50 -3.52 12.13
CA LEU A 209 -14.80 -4.79 12.14
C LEU A 209 -14.26 -5.17 13.54
N ARG A 210 -14.38 -4.29 14.55
CA ARG A 210 -13.97 -4.57 15.94
C ARG A 210 -15.05 -5.30 16.73
N HIS A 211 -16.31 -5.19 16.33
CA HIS A 211 -17.41 -5.82 17.08
C HIS A 211 -17.28 -7.34 17.09
N THR A 212 -17.37 -7.96 18.27
CA THR A 212 -17.26 -9.42 18.43
C THR A 212 -18.23 -10.17 17.52
N ALA A 213 -19.46 -9.66 17.36
CA ALA A 213 -20.45 -10.26 16.44
C ALA A 213 -19.96 -10.30 14.99
N VAL A 214 -19.33 -9.23 14.50
CA VAL A 214 -18.76 -9.16 13.13
C VAL A 214 -17.56 -10.10 13.00
N ARG A 215 -16.75 -10.25 14.05
CA ARG A 215 -15.61 -11.18 14.07
C ARG A 215 -16.07 -12.63 14.01
N VAL A 216 -17.11 -12.98 14.79
CA VAL A 216 -17.73 -14.31 14.77
C VAL A 216 -18.38 -14.57 13.42
N ALA A 217 -19.16 -13.63 12.89
CA ALA A 217 -19.74 -13.74 11.55
C ALA A 217 -18.67 -13.92 10.47
N GLY A 218 -17.56 -13.15 10.54
CA GLY A 218 -16.42 -13.31 9.64
C GLY A 218 -15.78 -14.69 9.75
N ALA A 219 -15.57 -15.21 10.96
CA ALA A 219 -15.06 -16.56 11.16
C ALA A 219 -16.01 -17.63 10.58
N VAL A 220 -17.32 -17.49 10.79
CA VAL A 220 -18.33 -18.39 10.21
C VAL A 220 -18.29 -18.34 8.69
N VAL A 221 -18.22 -17.15 8.09
CA VAL A 221 -18.14 -16.98 6.63
C VAL A 221 -16.86 -17.62 6.07
N LEU A 222 -15.72 -17.47 6.75
CA LEU A 222 -14.46 -18.09 6.33
C LEU A 222 -14.53 -19.62 6.41
N VAL A 223 -15.05 -20.17 7.50
CA VAL A 223 -15.20 -21.63 7.66
C VAL A 223 -16.23 -22.20 6.69
N ALA A 224 -17.37 -21.52 6.51
CA ALA A 224 -18.42 -21.96 5.59
C ALA A 224 -17.95 -21.93 4.13
N SER A 225 -17.25 -20.87 3.71
CA SER A 225 -16.68 -20.79 2.36
C SER A 225 -15.58 -21.82 2.13
N LEU A 226 -14.77 -22.14 3.15
CA LEU A 226 -13.79 -23.22 3.06
C LEU A 226 -14.51 -24.57 2.88
N GLY A 227 -15.49 -24.87 3.73
CA GLY A 227 -16.29 -26.09 3.61
C GLY A 227 -16.98 -26.23 2.26
N TRP A 228 -17.54 -25.14 1.73
CA TRP A 228 -18.14 -25.09 0.40
C TRP A 228 -17.15 -25.48 -0.70
N VAL A 229 -15.98 -24.86 -0.72
CA VAL A 229 -14.96 -25.11 -1.76
C VAL A 229 -14.37 -26.52 -1.64
N MET A 230 -14.24 -27.06 -0.41
CA MET A 230 -13.75 -28.41 -0.20
C MET A 230 -14.72 -29.51 -0.69
N VAL A 231 -16.01 -29.21 -0.82
CA VAL A 231 -17.04 -30.14 -1.31
C VAL A 231 -17.35 -29.94 -2.81
N GLY A 232 -17.25 -28.70 -3.32
CA GLY A 232 -17.70 -28.32 -4.68
C GLY A 232 -16.61 -28.19 -5.75
N ASN A 233 -15.47 -28.87 -5.60
CA ASN A 233 -14.23 -28.58 -6.33
C ASN A 233 -14.27 -28.76 -7.86
N ASP A 234 -15.18 -29.59 -8.39
CA ASP A 234 -15.11 -30.00 -9.81
C ASP A 234 -15.91 -29.11 -10.78
N ALA A 235 -16.63 -28.09 -10.27
CA ALA A 235 -17.62 -27.35 -11.06
C ALA A 235 -17.17 -25.96 -11.56
N TRP A 236 -15.99 -25.46 -11.17
CA TRP A 236 -15.59 -24.06 -11.42
C TRP A 236 -14.19 -23.91 -12.04
N THR A 237 -14.09 -23.06 -13.05
CA THR A 237 -12.80 -22.69 -13.66
C THR A 237 -12.02 -21.73 -12.75
N MET A 238 -10.87 -22.17 -12.24
CA MET A 238 -10.00 -21.35 -11.36
C MET A 238 -9.53 -20.05 -11.99
N SER A 239 -9.48 -20.00 -13.31
CA SER A 239 -9.01 -18.84 -14.06
C SER A 239 -9.82 -17.58 -13.77
N TRP A 240 -11.10 -17.73 -13.38
CA TRP A 240 -11.91 -16.63 -12.86
C TRP A 240 -11.25 -15.91 -11.69
N LEU A 241 -10.52 -16.63 -10.83
CA LEU A 241 -9.84 -16.08 -9.64
C LEU A 241 -8.48 -15.46 -9.97
N TYR A 242 -7.98 -15.61 -11.20
CA TYR A 242 -6.74 -14.97 -11.64
C TYR A 242 -6.95 -13.55 -12.16
N TRP A 243 -8.20 -13.17 -12.45
CA TRP A 243 -8.58 -11.84 -12.96
C TRP A 243 -7.82 -11.42 -14.21
N ARG A 244 -7.31 -12.39 -15.00
CA ARG A 244 -6.38 -12.13 -16.11
C ARG A 244 -7.02 -12.24 -17.50
N ASP A 245 -8.18 -12.88 -17.58
CA ASP A 245 -8.79 -13.27 -18.85
C ASP A 245 -10.04 -12.42 -19.15
N ALA A 246 -10.26 -12.15 -20.44
CA ALA A 246 -11.54 -11.68 -20.95
C ALA A 246 -12.59 -12.80 -20.89
N TYR A 247 -13.87 -12.44 -20.80
CA TYR A 247 -14.94 -13.41 -20.56
C TYR A 247 -15.09 -14.42 -21.69
N ALA A 248 -15.01 -13.97 -22.94
CA ALA A 248 -15.25 -14.81 -24.11
C ALA A 248 -14.06 -15.73 -24.45
N ASP A 249 -12.87 -15.42 -23.93
CA ASP A 249 -11.65 -16.13 -24.29
C ASP A 249 -11.47 -17.38 -23.44
N ALA A 250 -10.75 -18.36 -23.98
CA ALA A 250 -10.30 -19.51 -23.22
C ALA A 250 -9.39 -19.04 -22.06
N PRO A 251 -9.53 -19.58 -20.85
CA PRO A 251 -10.34 -20.75 -20.48
C PRO A 251 -11.72 -20.39 -19.88
N LEU A 252 -12.19 -19.14 -19.95
CA LEU A 252 -13.45 -18.73 -19.33
C LEU A 252 -14.66 -19.05 -20.21
N GLU A 253 -14.55 -18.81 -21.52
CA GLU A 253 -15.54 -19.14 -22.56
C GLU A 253 -16.99 -18.74 -22.19
N ALA A 254 -17.14 -17.66 -21.42
CA ALA A 254 -18.41 -17.19 -20.91
C ALA A 254 -19.01 -16.14 -21.82
N GLY A 255 -20.29 -16.32 -22.16
CA GLY A 255 -21.06 -15.29 -22.86
C GLY A 255 -21.12 -13.98 -22.06
N PRO A 256 -21.35 -12.82 -22.71
CA PRO A 256 -21.25 -11.50 -22.08
C PRO A 256 -22.02 -11.37 -20.77
N MET A 257 -23.29 -11.80 -20.74
CA MET A 257 -24.12 -11.75 -19.53
C MET A 257 -23.61 -12.70 -18.44
N GLY A 258 -23.20 -13.91 -18.81
CA GLY A 258 -22.62 -14.88 -17.88
C GLY A 258 -21.34 -14.35 -17.24
N GLY A 259 -20.45 -13.76 -18.04
CA GLY A 259 -19.22 -13.15 -17.54
C GLY A 259 -19.45 -11.96 -16.62
N VAL A 260 -20.39 -11.07 -16.98
CA VAL A 260 -20.80 -9.94 -16.13
C VAL A 260 -21.37 -10.41 -14.79
N LEU A 261 -22.26 -11.41 -14.80
CA LEU A 261 -22.84 -11.96 -13.58
C LEU A 261 -21.79 -12.65 -12.71
N THR A 262 -20.94 -13.48 -13.31
CA THR A 262 -19.85 -14.16 -12.60
C THR A 262 -18.86 -13.14 -12.01
N ARG A 263 -18.40 -12.14 -12.78
CA ARG A 263 -17.52 -11.08 -12.27
C ARG A 263 -18.16 -10.31 -11.13
N SER A 264 -19.44 -9.97 -11.25
CA SER A 264 -20.19 -9.27 -10.19
C SER A 264 -20.28 -10.12 -8.91
N GLY A 265 -20.56 -11.42 -9.05
CA GLY A 265 -20.57 -12.38 -7.93
C GLY A 265 -19.19 -12.49 -7.26
N LEU A 266 -18.12 -12.55 -8.04
CA LEU A 266 -16.74 -12.59 -7.53
C LEU A 266 -16.36 -11.30 -6.80
N LEU A 267 -16.83 -10.13 -7.27
CA LEU A 267 -16.62 -8.87 -6.56
C LEU A 267 -17.33 -8.89 -5.19
N VAL A 268 -18.60 -9.30 -5.15
CA VAL A 268 -19.36 -9.42 -3.88
C VAL A 268 -18.67 -10.41 -2.93
N LEU A 269 -18.32 -11.59 -3.42
CA LEU A 269 -17.62 -12.61 -2.63
C LEU A 269 -16.27 -12.11 -2.14
N GLY A 270 -15.48 -11.49 -3.02
CA GLY A 270 -14.17 -10.93 -2.68
C GLY A 270 -14.28 -9.84 -1.61
N PHE A 271 -15.31 -8.97 -1.65
CA PHE A 271 -15.53 -7.96 -0.62
C PHE A 271 -15.95 -8.58 0.71
N LEU A 272 -16.86 -9.56 0.66
CA LEU A 272 -17.33 -10.28 1.84
C LEU A 272 -16.18 -11.01 2.54
N LEU A 273 -15.39 -11.77 1.79
CA LEU A 273 -14.25 -12.52 2.34
C LEU A 273 -13.12 -11.58 2.79
N SER A 274 -12.86 -10.50 2.07
CA SER A 274 -11.91 -9.47 2.51
C SER A 274 -12.33 -8.86 3.85
N ALA A 275 -13.60 -8.50 4.01
CA ALA A 275 -14.13 -7.98 5.27
C ALA A 275 -14.05 -9.03 6.39
N ALA A 276 -14.35 -10.30 6.09
CA ALA A 276 -14.28 -11.40 7.05
C ALA A 276 -12.84 -11.64 7.56
N VAL A 277 -11.85 -11.68 6.67
CA VAL A 277 -10.43 -11.80 7.05
C VAL A 277 -10.02 -10.62 7.93
N LEU A 278 -10.32 -9.39 7.49
CA LEU A 278 -9.97 -8.18 8.24
C LEU A 278 -10.64 -8.11 9.62
N ALA A 279 -11.86 -8.64 9.77
CA ALA A 279 -12.54 -8.75 11.06
C ALA A 279 -11.85 -9.76 11.98
N VAL A 280 -11.46 -10.93 11.47
CA VAL A 280 -10.81 -11.97 12.27
C VAL A 280 -9.35 -11.60 12.61
N THR A 281 -8.71 -10.75 11.81
CA THR A 281 -7.34 -10.26 12.06
C THR A 281 -7.16 -9.75 13.49
N PRO A 282 -6.21 -10.32 14.25
CA PRO A 282 -5.91 -9.88 15.60
C PRO A 282 -5.46 -8.41 15.66
N ARG A 283 -5.81 -7.71 16.74
CA ARG A 283 -5.49 -6.27 16.91
C ARG A 283 -4.37 -5.99 17.90
N ARG A 284 -3.62 -7.02 18.32
CA ARG A 284 -2.58 -6.89 19.32
C ARG A 284 -1.27 -6.47 18.68
N SER A 285 -0.64 -5.43 19.22
CA SER A 285 0.78 -5.17 18.95
C SER A 285 1.61 -6.32 19.52
N GLY A 286 2.48 -6.89 18.69
CA GLY A 286 3.35 -8.00 19.06
C GLY A 286 4.27 -8.41 17.90
N ARG A 287 4.88 -9.60 18.01
CA ARG A 287 5.86 -10.08 17.01
C ARG A 287 5.29 -10.17 15.60
N ARG A 288 4.02 -10.56 15.45
CA ARG A 288 3.34 -10.64 14.15
C ARG A 288 3.18 -9.27 13.49
N SER A 289 2.74 -8.25 14.23
CA SER A 289 2.74 -6.87 13.72
C SER A 289 4.16 -6.37 13.38
N GLU A 290 5.20 -6.84 14.08
CA GLU A 290 6.59 -6.50 13.74
C GLU A 290 7.03 -7.16 12.41
N TRP A 291 6.71 -8.43 12.19
CA TRP A 291 6.93 -9.11 10.91
C TRP A 291 6.13 -8.47 9.77
N GLY A 292 4.92 -8.01 10.04
CA GLY A 292 4.07 -7.26 9.11
C GLY A 292 4.75 -6.03 8.52
N THR A 293 5.70 -5.44 9.25
CA THR A 293 6.49 -4.29 8.78
C THR A 293 7.48 -4.63 7.65
N ARG A 294 7.80 -5.92 7.48
CA ARG A 294 8.83 -6.46 6.58
C ARG A 294 8.23 -7.36 5.48
N THR A 295 6.94 -7.22 5.21
CA THR A 295 6.22 -8.03 4.21
C THR A 295 6.80 -7.93 2.80
N MET A 296 7.44 -6.81 2.46
CA MET A 296 8.13 -6.64 1.18
C MET A 296 9.28 -7.66 1.00
N ASN A 297 9.94 -8.09 2.08
CA ASN A 297 11.03 -9.07 1.99
C ASN A 297 10.51 -10.43 1.53
N ALA A 298 9.41 -10.89 2.14
CA ALA A 298 8.73 -12.10 1.68
C ALA A 298 8.22 -11.96 0.25
N TYR A 299 7.61 -10.82 -0.09
CA TYR A 299 7.13 -10.55 -1.45
C TYR A 299 8.24 -10.70 -2.51
N VAL A 300 9.43 -10.16 -2.25
CA VAL A 300 10.59 -10.21 -3.16
C VAL A 300 11.15 -11.63 -3.27
N LEU A 301 11.29 -12.34 -2.14
CA LEU A 301 12.07 -13.57 -2.08
C LEU A 301 11.28 -14.85 -2.33
N HIS A 302 9.98 -14.89 -1.99
CA HIS A 302 9.23 -16.15 -1.97
C HIS A 302 9.21 -16.85 -3.33
N GLY A 303 9.07 -16.11 -4.44
CA GLY A 303 9.06 -16.69 -5.78
C GLY A 303 10.34 -17.48 -6.10
N PHE A 304 11.52 -16.91 -5.78
CA PHE A 304 12.82 -17.57 -5.96
C PHE A 304 12.94 -18.80 -5.06
N VAL A 305 12.55 -18.69 -3.79
CA VAL A 305 12.66 -19.80 -2.84
C VAL A 305 11.73 -20.95 -3.22
N LEU A 306 10.49 -20.66 -3.62
CA LEU A 306 9.54 -21.70 -4.02
C LEU A 306 10.02 -22.41 -5.30
N LEU A 307 10.53 -21.68 -6.29
CA LEU A 307 11.15 -22.28 -7.48
C LEU A 307 12.36 -23.17 -7.13
N ALA A 308 13.22 -22.72 -6.23
CA ALA A 308 14.37 -23.52 -5.80
C ALA A 308 13.96 -24.79 -5.04
N LEU A 309 12.90 -24.71 -4.22
CA LEU A 309 12.35 -25.87 -3.51
C LEU A 309 11.70 -26.87 -4.48
N ASP A 310 11.01 -26.36 -5.50
CA ASP A 310 10.43 -27.16 -6.58
C ASP A 310 11.51 -27.90 -7.36
N ALA A 311 12.53 -27.18 -7.84
CA ALA A 311 13.68 -27.77 -8.54
C ALA A 311 14.45 -28.80 -7.68
N ALA A 312 14.40 -28.67 -6.35
CA ALA A 312 14.99 -29.62 -5.41
C ALA A 312 14.07 -30.83 -5.09
N GLY A 313 12.89 -30.93 -5.70
CA GLY A 313 11.93 -32.03 -5.50
C GLY A 313 11.17 -31.99 -4.17
N VAL A 314 11.15 -30.84 -3.47
CA VAL A 314 10.50 -30.73 -2.16
C VAL A 314 8.98 -30.88 -2.26
N PHE A 315 8.37 -30.36 -3.32
CA PHE A 315 6.93 -30.47 -3.53
C PHE A 315 6.51 -31.89 -3.95
N ASP A 316 7.34 -32.60 -4.71
CA ASP A 316 7.15 -34.03 -5.01
C ASP A 316 7.17 -34.87 -3.73
N LEU A 317 8.14 -34.62 -2.85
CA LEU A 317 8.22 -35.28 -1.55
C LEU A 317 7.00 -34.96 -0.67
N ALA A 318 6.53 -33.71 -0.69
CA ALA A 318 5.32 -33.32 0.03
C ALA A 318 4.09 -34.03 -0.55
N ALA A 319 3.94 -34.10 -1.87
CA ALA A 319 2.87 -34.83 -2.55
C ALA A 319 2.88 -36.33 -2.19
N ALA A 320 4.06 -36.94 -2.06
CA ALA A 320 4.21 -38.34 -1.65
C ALA A 320 3.64 -38.65 -0.24
N SER A 321 3.42 -37.63 0.61
CA SER A 321 2.79 -37.80 1.93
C SER A 321 1.26 -37.98 1.89
N GLY A 322 0.64 -37.98 0.70
CA GLY A 322 -0.77 -38.27 0.49
C GLY A 322 -1.68 -37.26 1.20
N ALA A 323 -2.53 -37.73 2.11
CA ALA A 323 -3.47 -36.86 2.84
C ALA A 323 -2.80 -35.78 3.70
N LEU A 324 -1.51 -35.94 4.03
CA LEU A 324 -0.74 -34.96 4.80
C LEU A 324 -0.11 -33.86 3.93
N ALA A 325 -0.13 -33.99 2.60
CA ALA A 325 0.54 -33.08 1.69
C ALA A 325 0.10 -31.62 1.89
N VAL A 326 -1.22 -31.40 1.93
CA VAL A 326 -1.79 -30.05 2.13
C VAL A 326 -1.44 -29.49 3.51
N PRO A 327 -1.72 -30.16 4.64
CA PRO A 327 -1.30 -29.66 5.96
C PRO A 327 0.20 -29.33 6.05
N VAL A 328 1.07 -30.18 5.50
CA VAL A 328 2.52 -29.97 5.52
C VAL A 328 2.89 -28.71 4.74
N VAL A 329 2.35 -28.52 3.53
CA VAL A 329 2.61 -27.33 2.72
C VAL A 329 2.02 -26.06 3.36
N LEU A 330 0.84 -26.12 3.96
CA LEU A 330 0.25 -24.99 4.67
C LEU A 330 1.15 -24.52 5.82
N VAL A 331 1.61 -25.45 6.67
CA VAL A 331 2.49 -25.13 7.79
C VAL A 331 3.88 -24.70 7.30
N GLY A 332 4.49 -25.45 6.38
CA GLY A 332 5.82 -25.17 5.84
C GLY A 332 5.90 -23.80 5.15
N SER A 333 4.90 -23.47 4.32
CA SER A 333 4.84 -22.17 3.64
C SER A 333 4.57 -21.00 4.60
N ALA A 334 3.75 -21.19 5.64
CA ALA A 334 3.53 -20.18 6.67
C ALA A 334 4.81 -19.92 7.49
N LEU A 335 5.55 -20.97 7.84
CA LEU A 335 6.84 -20.86 8.51
C LEU A 335 7.88 -20.18 7.62
N LEU A 336 7.95 -20.56 6.34
CA LEU A 336 8.82 -19.94 5.35
C LEU A 336 8.50 -18.45 5.20
N GLY A 337 7.24 -18.08 4.98
CA GLY A 337 6.81 -16.69 4.88
C GLY A 337 7.17 -15.88 6.12
N THR A 338 6.97 -16.44 7.31
CA THR A 338 7.38 -15.81 8.58
C THR A 338 8.89 -15.63 8.68
N ALA A 339 9.67 -16.62 8.26
CA ALA A 339 11.13 -16.57 8.25
C ALA A 339 11.65 -15.49 7.29
N LEU A 340 11.06 -15.36 6.11
CA LEU A 340 11.40 -14.32 5.13
C LEU A 340 11.09 -12.90 5.63
N MET A 341 10.14 -12.74 6.58
CA MET A 341 9.82 -11.47 7.24
C MET A 341 10.63 -11.22 8.52
N SER A 342 11.61 -12.06 8.82
CA SER A 342 12.44 -11.92 10.02
C SER A 342 13.47 -10.77 9.89
N ALA A 343 13.91 -10.25 11.03
CA ALA A 343 14.90 -9.16 11.08
C ALA A 343 16.26 -9.52 10.43
N PRO A 344 16.78 -10.77 10.52
CA PRO A 344 18.00 -11.15 9.81
C PRO A 344 17.89 -11.01 8.29
N ILE A 345 16.78 -11.45 7.70
CA ILE A 345 16.54 -11.35 6.24
C ILE A 345 16.39 -9.88 5.83
N ASP A 346 15.71 -9.07 6.64
CA ASP A 346 15.56 -7.63 6.41
C ASP A 346 16.91 -6.90 6.34
N ARG A 347 17.87 -7.27 7.19
CA ARG A 347 19.23 -6.70 7.15
C ARG A 347 19.99 -7.09 5.90
N LEU A 348 19.75 -8.29 5.38
CA LEU A 348 20.43 -8.80 4.18
C LEU A 348 19.86 -8.19 2.89
N VAL A 349 18.53 -8.15 2.77
CA VAL A 349 17.85 -7.86 1.50
C VAL A 349 17.26 -6.45 1.46
N GLY A 350 17.02 -5.82 2.61
CA GLY A 350 16.49 -4.46 2.72
C GLY A 350 17.23 -3.40 1.89
N PRO A 351 18.58 -3.38 1.86
CA PRO A 351 19.33 -2.44 1.03
C PRO A 351 19.08 -2.59 -0.48
N VAL A 352 18.83 -3.82 -0.94
CA VAL A 352 18.57 -4.14 -2.36
C VAL A 352 17.12 -3.80 -2.72
N ILE A 353 16.19 -4.02 -1.81
CA ILE A 353 14.75 -3.79 -2.02
C ILE A 353 14.41 -2.29 -2.04
N SER A 354 15.12 -1.48 -1.26
CA SER A 354 14.86 -0.04 -1.16
C SER A 354 16.15 0.77 -1.34
N PRO A 355 16.76 0.76 -2.53
CA PRO A 355 17.99 1.48 -2.78
C PRO A 355 17.72 2.98 -2.67
N ARG A 356 18.52 3.68 -1.85
CA ARG A 356 18.53 5.14 -1.86
C ARG A 356 19.32 5.56 -3.10
N LEU A 357 18.61 5.98 -4.15
CA LEU A 357 19.20 6.49 -5.38
C LEU A 357 19.14 8.03 -5.38
N PRO A 358 20.07 8.75 -4.70
CA PRO A 358 20.08 10.21 -4.69
C PRO A 358 20.40 10.79 -6.07
N TRP A 359 21.25 10.11 -6.86
CA TRP A 359 21.71 10.56 -8.17
C TRP A 359 20.63 10.56 -9.27
N LEU A 360 19.55 9.78 -9.09
CA LEU A 360 18.50 9.64 -10.10
C LEU A 360 17.50 10.80 -10.08
N PHE A 361 17.43 11.57 -9.00
CA PHE A 361 16.43 12.63 -8.81
C PHE A 361 17.12 13.97 -8.57
N ARG A 362 16.63 15.03 -9.21
CA ARG A 362 17.08 16.40 -8.90
C ARG A 362 16.82 16.69 -7.42
N GLU A 363 17.82 17.23 -6.73
CA GLU A 363 17.61 17.77 -5.40
C GLU A 363 16.67 18.98 -5.51
N ASP A 364 15.64 19.05 -4.66
CA ASP A 364 14.71 20.18 -4.66
C ASP A 364 15.50 21.45 -4.30
N GLU A 365 15.89 22.25 -5.31
CA GLU A 365 16.61 23.54 -5.20
C GLU A 365 15.94 24.52 -4.23
N ARG A 366 14.63 24.35 -3.98
CA ARG A 366 13.87 25.10 -2.94
C ARG A 366 14.45 24.98 -1.54
N ARG A 367 15.19 23.89 -1.23
CA ARG A 367 15.89 23.73 0.05
C ARG A 367 17.14 24.59 0.16
N GLU A 368 17.77 24.95 -0.95
CA GLU A 368 18.89 25.89 -0.93
C GLU A 368 18.42 27.33 -0.83
N GLU A 369 17.31 27.70 -1.47
CA GLU A 369 16.72 29.04 -1.32
C GLU A 369 16.14 29.28 0.08
N ASP A 370 15.44 28.30 0.69
CA ASP A 370 14.97 28.44 2.07
C ASP A 370 16.14 28.45 3.07
N ARG A 371 17.23 27.72 2.81
CA ARG A 371 18.45 27.76 3.65
C ARG A 371 19.25 29.05 3.47
N ARG A 372 19.36 29.57 2.23
CA ARG A 372 20.02 30.86 1.93
C ARG A 372 19.19 32.04 2.40
N GLY A 373 17.86 31.96 2.29
CA GLY A 373 16.91 32.93 2.81
C GLY A 373 16.87 32.98 4.33
N ALA A 374 16.92 31.83 5.02
CA ALA A 374 17.05 31.75 6.47
C ALA A 374 18.42 32.21 6.99
N GLY A 375 19.50 31.99 6.22
CA GLY A 375 20.85 32.47 6.56
C GLY A 375 21.06 33.97 6.31
N SER A 376 20.22 34.61 5.49
CA SER A 376 20.35 36.04 5.15
C SER A 376 19.57 37.00 6.06
N ARG A 377 18.75 36.49 6.99
CA ARG A 377 17.93 37.32 7.91
C ARG A 377 18.49 37.46 9.33
N THR A 378 19.74 37.08 9.56
CA THR A 378 20.43 37.23 10.86
C THR A 378 21.53 38.31 10.86
N GLY A 379 21.51 39.24 9.91
CA GLY A 379 22.36 40.43 9.91
C GLY A 379 21.52 41.69 9.72
N ASP A 380 21.75 42.68 10.58
CA ASP A 380 21.16 44.02 10.61
C ASP A 380 19.72 44.17 11.16
N ALA A 381 19.64 44.23 12.49
CA ALA A 381 18.64 45.02 13.17
C ALA A 381 19.22 46.42 13.50
N PRO A 382 18.68 47.53 12.96
CA PRO A 382 18.92 48.84 13.54
C PRO A 382 18.05 48.98 14.78
N SER A 383 18.68 49.27 15.91
CA SER A 383 18.01 49.73 17.13
C SER A 383 17.47 51.15 16.91
N THR A 384 16.21 51.38 17.28
CA THR A 384 15.70 52.52 18.08
C THR A 384 14.20 52.76 17.88
N GLY A 385 13.55 53.14 18.98
CA GLY A 385 12.38 54.04 18.94
C GLY A 385 11.02 53.39 19.15
N GLY A 386 10.52 53.45 20.38
CA GLY A 386 9.13 53.17 20.69
C GLY A 386 8.16 54.08 19.92
N GLY A 387 7.08 53.50 19.41
CA GLY A 387 6.04 54.21 18.70
C GLY A 387 4.77 53.38 18.63
N TYR A 388 3.75 53.84 19.34
CA TYR A 388 2.38 53.34 19.34
C TYR A 388 1.85 53.27 17.89
N VAL A 389 1.43 52.09 17.42
CA VAL A 389 0.85 51.92 16.08
C VAL A 389 -0.62 52.30 16.11
N ASP A 390 -0.93 53.46 15.53
CA ASP A 390 -2.29 53.94 15.28
C ASP A 390 -2.98 53.11 14.18
N VAL A 391 -4.04 52.41 14.59
CA VAL A 391 -4.89 51.50 13.81
C VAL A 391 -5.57 52.20 12.63
N ALA A 392 -5.62 53.54 12.59
CA ALA A 392 -6.18 54.30 11.48
C ALA A 392 -5.30 54.29 10.20
N SER A 393 -3.99 54.08 10.33
CA SER A 393 -3.03 54.12 9.21
C SER A 393 -2.92 52.78 8.43
N ALA A 394 -3.40 51.68 9.01
CA ALA A 394 -3.44 50.37 8.37
C ALA A 394 -4.64 50.21 7.42
N ARG A 395 -5.78 50.86 7.72
CA ARG A 395 -6.98 50.82 6.86
C ARG A 395 -6.80 51.56 5.54
N ARG A 396 -6.09 52.69 5.53
CA ARG A 396 -5.89 53.50 4.32
C ARG A 396 -5.00 52.82 3.26
N ARG A 397 -4.10 51.92 3.69
CA ARG A 397 -3.23 51.13 2.79
C ARG A 397 -3.92 49.94 2.13
N ILE A 398 -5.08 49.51 2.64
CA ILE A 398 -5.87 48.43 2.04
C ILE A 398 -6.72 49.01 0.90
N GLU A 399 -7.33 50.18 1.09
CA GLU A 399 -8.15 50.84 0.06
C GLU A 399 -7.33 51.29 -1.18
N GLU A 400 -6.08 51.74 -1.02
CA GLU A 400 -5.24 52.11 -2.17
C GLU A 400 -4.77 50.90 -3.02
N ARG A 401 -4.63 49.70 -2.42
CA ARG A 401 -4.22 48.49 -3.16
C ARG A 401 -5.34 47.94 -4.04
N ASP A 402 -6.60 48.08 -3.63
CA ASP A 402 -7.74 47.59 -4.38
C ASP A 402 -8.06 48.48 -5.60
N VAL A 403 -7.78 49.79 -5.52
CA VAL A 403 -7.92 50.72 -6.65
C VAL A 403 -6.86 50.47 -7.75
N VAL A 404 -5.62 50.13 -7.37
CA VAL A 404 -4.55 49.82 -8.33
C VAL A 404 -4.74 48.44 -8.99
N ALA A 405 -5.36 47.49 -8.29
CA ALA A 405 -5.69 46.16 -8.85
C ALA A 405 -6.84 46.22 -9.87
N ALA A 406 -7.84 47.10 -9.65
CA ALA A 406 -8.95 47.30 -10.58
C ALA A 406 -8.52 47.98 -11.90
N ALA A 407 -7.54 48.89 -11.86
CA ALA A 407 -7.02 49.55 -13.06
C ALA A 407 -6.24 48.59 -13.99
N ARG A 408 -5.52 47.60 -13.44
CA ARG A 408 -4.73 46.63 -14.23
C ARG A 408 -5.56 45.55 -14.94
N LEU A 409 -6.82 45.35 -14.54
CA LEU A 409 -7.73 44.38 -15.18
C LEU A 409 -8.53 44.97 -16.37
N GLY A 410 -8.49 46.30 -16.56
CA GLY A 410 -9.15 47.00 -17.67
C GLY A 410 -8.32 47.11 -18.96
N GLU A 411 -6.98 47.06 -18.86
CA GLU A 411 -6.08 47.26 -20.01
C GLU A 411 -5.67 45.97 -20.73
N GLY A 412 -5.80 44.79 -20.12
CA GLY A 412 -5.38 43.52 -20.72
C GLY A 412 -6.37 42.87 -21.69
N ARG A 413 -7.54 43.47 -21.92
CA ARG A 413 -8.64 42.89 -22.74
C ARG A 413 -8.80 43.53 -24.12
N ARG A 414 -7.74 44.15 -24.64
CA ARG A 414 -7.66 44.69 -26.00
C ARG A 414 -6.36 44.26 -26.67
N HIS A 415 -6.21 42.98 -27.00
CA HIS A 415 -5.36 42.45 -28.08
C HIS A 415 -5.55 40.93 -28.10
N LEU A 416 -5.69 40.36 -29.30
CA LEU A 416 -5.96 38.95 -29.67
C LEU A 416 -7.40 38.69 -30.14
N TRP A 417 -7.63 39.15 -31.38
CA TRP A 417 -8.15 38.27 -32.43
C TRP A 417 -7.00 37.38 -32.92
#